data_AF-A0A813KJR0-F1
#
_entry.id   AF-A0A813KJR0-F1
#
_cell.length_a   1.000
_cell.length_b   1.000
_cell.length_c   1.000
_cell.angle_alpha   90.00
_cell.angle_beta   90.00
_cell.angle_gamma   90.00
#
_symmetry.space_group_name_H-M   'P 1'
#
loop_
_entity.id
_entity.type
_entity.pdbx_description
1 polymer ?
#
loop_
_entity_poly.entity_id
_entity_poly.type
_entity_poly.pdbx_seq_one_letter_code
_entity_poly.pdbx_strand_id
1 'polypeptide(L)'
;KVYGRPPASSSDAAAHGRGASGRGSSGSNPQALTDWLQSLDGGRGSMLAYEDVLRQHFDGDLRRIAEARVGEPKLDGGVVSTVDPVFFEVISCEKLGHKIMLAKGIKRLAGSV
;
A
#
# COMPACT_ATOMS: atom_id res chain seq x y z
N LYS A 1 44.39 27.91 -25.60
CA LYS A 1 43.29 28.84 -25.97
C LYS A 1 41.99 28.03 -25.94
N VAL A 2 40.98 28.58 -25.29
CA VAL A 2 39.72 27.97 -24.85
C VAL A 2 38.64 28.07 -25.95
N TYR A 3 37.54 27.31 -25.78
CA TYR A 3 36.19 27.39 -26.37
C TYR A 3 35.97 26.59 -27.67
N GLY A 4 34.92 25.76 -27.83
CA GLY A 4 33.72 25.58 -27.00
C GLY A 4 32.83 24.41 -27.44
N ARG A 5 31.85 24.13 -26.57
CA ARG A 5 30.67 23.24 -26.69
C ARG A 5 29.46 24.11 -27.15
N PRO A 6 28.27 23.61 -27.60
CA PRO A 6 27.82 22.52 -28.51
C PRO A 6 26.86 23.10 -29.61
N PRO A 7 25.95 22.35 -30.32
CA PRO A 7 24.70 21.78 -29.76
C PRO A 7 24.23 20.42 -30.35
N ALA A 8 23.07 20.00 -29.82
CA ALA A 8 22.39 18.71 -29.84
C ALA A 8 21.88 18.13 -31.18
N SER A 9 21.72 16.81 -31.20
CA SER A 9 20.62 16.08 -31.87
C SER A 9 20.60 14.64 -31.33
N SER A 10 19.72 14.33 -30.39
CA SER A 10 18.34 13.84 -30.60
C SER A 10 18.29 12.39 -31.06
N SER A 11 18.06 11.49 -30.12
CA SER A 11 17.48 10.18 -30.38
C SER A 11 16.51 9.87 -29.23
N ASP A 12 15.34 10.49 -29.33
CA ASP A 12 14.10 9.96 -28.76
C ASP A 12 13.87 8.56 -29.32
N ALA A 13 13.62 7.58 -28.44
CA ALA A 13 12.66 6.49 -28.64
C ALA A 13 12.89 5.36 -27.62
N ALA A 14 12.12 5.36 -26.53
CA ALA A 14 11.52 4.14 -25.97
C ALA A 14 10.53 4.56 -24.88
N ALA A 15 9.35 4.97 -25.33
CA ALA A 15 8.17 5.09 -24.50
C ALA A 15 7.45 3.73 -24.42
N HIS A 16 6.72 3.57 -23.32
CA HIS A 16 5.60 2.63 -23.10
C HIS A 16 5.93 1.23 -22.59
N GLY A 17 5.61 1.04 -21.31
CA GLY A 17 5.43 -0.26 -20.66
C GLY A 17 4.88 -0.16 -19.24
N ARG A 18 4.02 0.83 -18.95
CA ARG A 18 3.15 0.76 -17.76
C ARG A 18 2.14 -0.36 -18.03
N GLY A 19 2.35 -1.52 -17.43
CA GLY A 19 1.47 -2.66 -17.68
C GLY A 19 1.94 -3.94 -17.01
N ALA A 20 1.94 -3.95 -15.69
CA ALA A 20 1.89 -5.18 -14.91
C ALA A 20 1.12 -4.87 -13.63
N SER A 21 0.08 -5.60 -13.22
CA SER A 21 -0.60 -6.75 -13.80
C SER A 21 -1.90 -6.91 -13.02
N GLY A 22 -2.92 -7.48 -13.67
CA GLY A 22 -3.90 -8.30 -12.94
C GLY A 22 -5.03 -7.56 -12.25
N ARG A 23 -5.86 -6.86 -13.05
CA ARG A 23 -7.28 -6.79 -12.72
C ARG A 23 -7.85 -8.20 -12.93
N GLY A 24 -8.18 -8.89 -11.84
CA GLY A 24 -8.97 -10.12 -11.87
C GLY A 24 -8.22 -11.41 -11.57
N SER A 25 -8.35 -11.88 -10.33
CA SER A 25 -8.66 -13.28 -10.05
C SER A 25 -9.31 -13.34 -8.68
N SER A 26 -10.62 -13.60 -8.65
CA SER A 26 -11.40 -13.84 -7.41
C SER A 26 -11.11 -15.23 -6.82
N GLY A 27 -9.89 -15.72 -6.98
CA GLY A 27 -9.36 -16.83 -6.19
C GLY A 27 -8.46 -16.21 -5.13
N SER A 28 -8.57 -16.67 -3.89
CA SER A 28 -7.69 -16.31 -2.78
C SER A 28 -6.23 -16.51 -3.20
N ASN A 29 -5.62 -15.46 -3.77
CA ASN A 29 -4.22 -15.50 -4.15
C ASN A 29 -3.44 -15.47 -2.84
N PRO A 30 -2.73 -16.56 -2.47
CA PRO A 30 -2.01 -16.63 -1.20
C PRO A 30 -0.95 -15.53 -1.07
N GLN A 31 -0.57 -14.88 -2.18
CA GLN A 31 0.38 -13.78 -2.23
C GLN A 31 -0.25 -12.39 -2.17
N ALA A 32 -1.57 -12.26 -2.30
CA ALA A 32 -2.23 -10.95 -2.39
C ALA A 32 -1.96 -10.06 -1.16
N LEU A 33 -1.93 -10.66 0.03
CA LEU A 33 -1.58 -9.94 1.25
C LEU A 33 -0.12 -9.44 1.22
N THR A 34 0.82 -10.32 0.89
CA THR A 34 2.25 -10.02 0.81
C THR A 34 2.51 -8.88 -0.19
N ASP A 35 1.93 -8.98 -1.39
CA ASP A 35 2.05 -7.98 -2.45
C ASP A 35 1.47 -6.63 -2.02
N TRP A 36 0.31 -6.66 -1.37
CA TRP A 36 -0.31 -5.45 -0.83
C TRP A 36 0.59 -4.80 0.24
N LEU A 37 1.12 -5.56 1.19
CA LEU A 37 2.01 -5.05 2.25
C LEU A 37 3.29 -4.45 1.66
N GLN A 38 3.93 -5.12 0.70
CA GLN A 38 5.10 -4.55 0.00
C GLN A 38 4.76 -3.25 -0.73
N SER A 39 3.56 -3.14 -1.31
CA SER A 39 3.16 -1.92 -2.00
C SER A 39 3.00 -0.71 -1.06
N LEU A 40 2.76 -0.91 0.24
CA LEU A 40 2.48 0.18 1.19
C LEU A 40 3.70 1.06 1.47
N ASP A 41 4.90 0.47 1.48
CA ASP A 41 6.16 1.17 1.75
C ASP A 41 7.06 1.33 0.50
N GLY A 42 6.52 1.01 -0.68
CA GLY A 42 7.21 1.10 -1.95
C GLY A 42 8.22 -0.02 -2.18
N GLY A 43 7.97 -1.21 -1.65
CA GLY A 43 8.82 -2.40 -1.80
C GLY A 43 9.95 -2.48 -0.78
N ARG A 44 9.90 -1.70 0.31
CA ARG A 44 10.91 -1.72 1.38
C ARG A 44 10.72 -2.90 2.34
N GLY A 45 9.52 -3.47 2.40
CA GLY A 45 9.22 -4.67 3.18
C GLY A 45 9.12 -4.45 4.69
N SER A 46 9.16 -3.20 5.17
CA SER A 46 8.90 -2.87 6.58
C SER A 46 7.49 -3.27 7.02
N MET A 47 6.53 -3.27 6.09
CA MET A 47 5.15 -3.67 6.35
C MET A 47 4.94 -5.19 6.38
N LEU A 48 5.89 -6.00 5.87
CA LEU A 48 5.81 -7.46 5.91
C LEU A 48 5.86 -8.03 7.33
N ALA A 49 6.38 -7.24 8.30
CA ALA A 49 6.37 -7.61 9.72
C ALA A 49 4.95 -7.84 10.28
N TYR A 50 3.91 -7.36 9.59
CA TYR A 50 2.51 -7.57 9.98
C TYR A 50 1.84 -8.74 9.24
N GLU A 51 2.53 -9.41 8.33
CA GLU A 51 1.92 -10.43 7.48
C GLU A 51 1.34 -11.58 8.29
N ASP A 52 2.12 -12.15 9.22
CA ASP A 52 1.71 -13.31 10.01
C ASP A 52 0.49 -13.00 10.87
N VAL A 53 0.48 -11.86 11.55
CA VAL A 53 -0.65 -11.45 12.41
C VAL A 53 -1.90 -11.12 11.59
N LEU A 54 -1.73 -10.56 10.38
CA LEU A 54 -2.85 -10.32 9.47
C LEU A 54 -3.40 -11.61 8.89
N ARG A 55 -2.56 -12.61 8.61
CA ARG A 55 -3.00 -13.96 8.23
C ARG A 55 -3.76 -14.63 9.37
N GLN A 56 -3.29 -14.50 10.61
CA GLN A 56 -3.91 -15.13 11.76
C GLN A 56 -5.28 -14.54 12.10
N HIS A 57 -5.44 -13.22 12.05
CA HIS A 57 -6.68 -12.56 12.50
C HIS A 57 -7.67 -12.25 11.38
N PHE A 58 -7.22 -12.20 10.12
CA PHE A 58 -8.06 -11.83 8.97
C PHE A 58 -8.01 -12.86 7.84
N ASP A 59 -7.43 -14.05 8.06
CA ASP A 59 -7.16 -15.09 7.05
C ASP A 59 -6.32 -14.60 5.85
N GLY A 60 -5.66 -13.45 6.01
CA GLY A 60 -4.96 -12.74 4.94
C GLY A 60 -5.89 -12.22 3.83
N ASP A 61 -7.18 -12.13 4.10
CA ASP A 61 -8.16 -11.60 3.16
C ASP A 61 -8.19 -10.06 3.18
N LEU A 62 -7.82 -9.45 2.05
CA LEU A 62 -7.83 -8.01 1.87
C LEU A 62 -9.23 -7.40 2.02
N ARG A 63 -10.30 -8.16 1.78
CA ARG A 63 -11.69 -7.69 1.98
C ARG A 63 -11.97 -7.50 3.47
N ARG A 64 -11.60 -8.47 4.31
CA ARG A 64 -11.74 -8.37 5.77
C ARG A 64 -10.85 -7.27 6.36
N ILE A 65 -9.65 -7.09 5.81
CA ILE A 65 -8.79 -5.97 6.20
C ILE A 65 -9.42 -4.62 5.80
N ALA A 66 -10.11 -4.54 4.67
CA ALA A 66 -10.80 -3.32 4.23
C ALA A 66 -11.98 -2.93 5.13
N GLU A 67 -12.65 -3.91 5.76
CA GLU A 67 -13.75 -3.69 6.72
C GLU A 67 -13.30 -2.93 7.98
N ALA A 68 -12.00 -2.91 8.28
CA ALA A 68 -11.46 -2.09 9.37
C ALA A 68 -11.63 -0.58 9.13
N ARG A 69 -12.03 -0.15 7.92
CA ARG A 69 -12.33 1.26 7.63
C ARG A 69 -13.67 1.67 8.26
N VAL A 70 -13.64 2.65 9.16
CA VAL A 70 -14.82 3.13 9.91
C VAL A 70 -15.48 4.39 9.33
N GLY A 71 -14.93 4.98 8.27
CA GLY A 71 -15.54 6.12 7.57
C GLY A 71 -14.54 7.19 7.12
N GLU A 72 -14.98 8.45 7.13
CA GLU A 72 -14.15 9.60 6.78
C GLU A 72 -13.30 10.11 7.95
N PRO A 73 -12.16 10.78 7.67
CA PRO A 73 -11.26 11.28 8.70
C PRO A 73 -11.98 12.25 9.64
N LYS A 74 -11.79 12.06 10.94
CA LYS A 74 -12.15 13.09 11.94
C LYS A 74 -11.08 14.19 11.94
N LEU A 75 -11.50 15.44 12.16
CA LEU A 75 -10.64 16.63 12.10
C LEU A 75 -9.34 16.48 12.93
N ASP A 76 -9.44 15.84 14.10
CA ASP A 76 -8.31 15.77 15.05
C ASP A 76 -7.43 14.52 14.89
N GLY A 77 -7.90 13.49 14.19
CA GLY A 77 -7.23 12.18 14.12
C GLY A 77 -6.61 11.84 12.77
N GLY A 78 -6.83 12.70 11.76
CA GLY A 78 -6.28 12.53 10.42
C GLY A 78 -6.63 11.18 9.81
N VAL A 79 -5.76 10.66 8.92
CA VAL A 79 -6.02 9.41 8.21
C VAL A 79 -6.08 8.18 9.14
N VAL A 80 -5.40 8.20 10.29
CA VAL A 80 -5.44 7.06 11.23
C VAL A 80 -6.84 6.88 11.80
N SER A 81 -7.59 7.98 12.00
CA SER A 81 -8.97 7.92 12.49
C SER A 81 -9.98 7.31 11.52
N THR A 82 -9.60 7.03 10.27
CA THR A 82 -10.47 6.31 9.33
C THR A 82 -10.46 4.80 9.53
N VAL A 83 -9.62 4.28 10.42
CA VAL A 83 -9.51 2.85 10.72
C VAL A 83 -9.89 2.62 12.18
N ASP A 84 -10.60 1.52 12.43
CA ASP A 84 -10.95 1.08 13.79
C ASP A 84 -9.67 0.97 14.65
N PRO A 85 -9.58 1.66 15.79
CA PRO A 85 -8.46 1.50 16.72
C PRO A 85 -8.16 0.04 17.09
N VAL A 86 -9.19 -0.80 17.22
CA VAL A 86 -9.06 -2.23 17.55
C VAL A 86 -8.24 -2.97 16.50
N PHE A 87 -8.32 -2.58 15.23
CA PHE A 87 -7.49 -3.17 14.18
C PHE A 87 -6.00 -3.03 14.50
N PHE A 88 -5.55 -1.84 14.93
CA PHE A 88 -4.15 -1.60 15.25
C PHE A 88 -3.70 -2.33 16.52
N GLU A 89 -4.60 -2.51 17.48
CA GLU A 89 -4.35 -3.27 18.71
C GLU A 89 -4.18 -4.76 18.40
N VAL A 90 -5.09 -5.33 17.61
CA VAL A 90 -5.05 -6.75 17.20
C VAL A 90 -3.74 -7.10 16.51
N ILE A 91 -3.24 -6.23 15.62
CA ILE A 91 -1.97 -6.47 14.92
C ILE A 91 -0.74 -5.93 15.68
N SER A 92 -0.92 -5.44 16.91
CA SER A 92 0.14 -4.85 17.74
C SER A 92 0.94 -3.75 17.01
N CYS A 93 0.28 -2.95 16.18
CA CYS A 93 0.91 -1.87 15.43
C CYS A 93 1.03 -0.62 16.30
N GLU A 94 2.14 -0.44 17.00
CA GLU A 94 2.35 0.72 17.87
C GLU A 94 2.89 1.95 17.14
N LYS A 95 3.74 1.73 16.12
CA LYS A 95 4.44 2.80 15.41
C LYS A 95 3.47 3.67 14.61
N LEU A 96 3.42 4.97 14.92
CA LEU A 96 2.54 5.93 14.23
C LEU A 96 2.75 5.94 12.71
N GLY A 97 4.00 5.87 12.23
CA GLY A 97 4.31 5.80 10.80
C GLY A 97 3.68 4.58 10.11
N HIS A 98 3.70 3.42 10.77
CA HIS A 98 3.08 2.20 10.25
C HIS A 98 1.56 2.29 10.29
N LYS A 99 0.98 2.83 11.37
CA LYS A 99 -0.47 3.11 11.45
C LYS A 99 -0.93 3.99 10.28
N ILE A 100 -0.18 5.04 9.97
CA ILE A 100 -0.48 5.93 8.83
C ILE A 100 -0.39 5.19 7.49
N MET A 101 0.63 4.36 7.28
CA MET A 101 0.77 3.57 6.04
C MET A 101 -0.38 2.58 5.87
N LEU A 102 -0.72 1.83 6.92
CA LEU A 102 -1.85 0.91 6.95
C LEU A 102 -3.16 1.63 6.70
N ALA A 103 -3.43 2.75 7.37
CA ALA A 103 -4.65 3.50 7.18
C ALA A 103 -4.83 4.00 5.74
N LYS A 104 -3.76 4.49 5.11
CA LYS A 104 -3.77 4.86 3.68
C LYS A 104 -4.00 3.64 2.79
N GLY A 105 -3.37 2.51 3.13
CA GLY A 105 -3.56 1.22 2.45
C GLY A 105 -5.01 0.75 2.49
N ILE A 106 -5.60 0.69 3.68
CA ILE A 106 -6.97 0.27 3.96
C ILE A 106 -7.97 1.19 3.26
N LYS A 107 -7.76 2.52 3.31
CA LYS A 107 -8.60 3.47 2.57
C LYS A 107 -8.62 3.19 1.06
N ARG A 108 -7.47 2.83 0.48
CA ARG A 108 -7.38 2.45 -0.95
C ARG A 108 -8.05 1.10 -1.23
N LEU A 109 -7.85 0.12 -0.35
CA LEU A 109 -8.52 -1.19 -0.46
C LEU A 109 -10.04 -1.04 -0.45
N ALA A 110 -10.59 -0.32 0.52
CA ALA A 110 -12.03 -0.12 0.69
C ALA A 110 -12.70 0.66 -0.46
N GLY A 111 -11.94 1.33 -1.33
CA GLY A 111 -12.45 1.93 -2.57
C GLY A 111 -12.27 1.05 -3.81
N SER A 112 -11.59 -0.09 -3.66
CA SER A 112 -11.25 -1.02 -4.75
C SER A 112 -11.95 -2.38 -4.65
N VAL A 113 -12.46 -2.74 -3.46
CA VAL A 113 -13.34 -3.91 -3.21
C VAL A 113 -14.80 -3.51 -3.29
#